data_AF-A0AAQ4D3P2-F1
#
_entry.id   AF-A0AAQ4D3P2-F1
#
_cell.length_a   1.000
_cell.length_b   1.000
_cell.length_c   1.000
_cell.angle_alpha   90.00
_cell.angle_beta   90.00
_cell.angle_gamma   90.00
#
_symmetry.space_group_name_H-M   'P 1'
#
loop_
_entity.id
_entity.type
_entity.pdbx_description
1 polymer ?
#
loop_
_entity_poly.entity_id
_entity_poly.type
_entity_poly.pdbx_seq_one_letter_code
_entity_poly.pdbx_strand_id
1 'polypeptide(L)'
;MAVTLIFAGVFLACQLGSVCSSNAKFSISNPGSAVLDITEFLGTPEPIWTYVSSTTSKIKCQVDVMVNMSRKYINFDRSYNTTRTRLTQLIKGVFTTTPLDALFFAGTGATFVFEKLVFRNENYTCAVFYIRERNGGEYICFTICFEKN
;
A
#
# COMPACT_ATOMS: atom_id res chain seq x y z
N MET A 1 45.02 -33.47 5.02
CA MET A 1 43.97 -33.19 6.02
C MET A 1 44.14 -31.76 6.49
N ALA A 2 43.24 -30.87 6.09
CA ALA A 2 42.96 -29.57 6.72
C ALA A 2 41.71 -29.03 6.01
N VAL A 3 40.60 -29.01 6.74
CA VAL A 3 39.29 -28.53 6.30
C VAL A 3 39.21 -27.07 6.67
N THR A 4 39.06 -26.19 5.68
CA THR A 4 38.73 -24.77 5.91
C THR A 4 37.28 -24.54 5.51
N LEU A 5 36.42 -24.45 6.53
CA LEU A 5 35.03 -24.01 6.45
C LEU A 5 35.00 -22.49 6.52
N ILE A 6 34.49 -21.82 5.49
CA ILE A 6 34.00 -20.45 5.61
C ILE A 6 32.59 -20.43 5.03
N PHE A 7 31.64 -20.06 5.90
CA PHE A 7 30.23 -19.85 5.61
C PHE A 7 30.04 -18.83 4.50
N ALA A 8 29.72 -19.27 3.28
CA ALA A 8 29.06 -18.42 2.29
C ALA A 8 27.55 -18.43 2.59
N GLY A 9 27.18 -17.78 3.70
CA GLY A 9 25.80 -17.55 4.08
C GLY A 9 25.14 -16.60 3.08
N VAL A 10 24.30 -17.19 2.22
CA VAL A 10 23.03 -16.61 1.75
C VAL A 10 23.06 -15.09 1.53
N PHE A 11 23.71 -14.66 0.45
CA PHE A 11 23.24 -13.47 -0.26
C PHE A 11 21.98 -13.88 -1.02
N LEU A 12 20.86 -13.97 -0.29
CA LEU A 12 19.54 -13.94 -0.93
C LEU A 12 19.35 -12.51 -1.42
N ALA A 13 19.94 -12.23 -2.58
CA ALA A 13 19.56 -11.07 -3.36
C ALA A 13 18.05 -11.17 -3.56
N CYS A 14 17.31 -10.33 -2.84
CA CYS A 14 15.92 -10.05 -3.13
C CYS A 14 15.92 -9.47 -4.55
N GLN A 15 15.74 -10.36 -5.53
CA GLN A 15 15.45 -10.02 -6.90
C GLN A 15 14.17 -9.19 -6.83
N LEU A 16 14.31 -7.87 -6.78
CA LEU A 16 13.25 -6.91 -6.97
C LEU A 16 12.83 -6.97 -8.44
N GLY A 17 12.18 -8.09 -8.78
CA GLY A 17 11.38 -8.21 -9.97
C GLY A 17 10.19 -7.27 -9.80
N SER A 18 10.14 -6.26 -10.65
CA SER A 18 8.97 -5.43 -10.93
C SER A 18 7.74 -6.31 -11.19
N VAL A 19 6.91 -6.54 -10.17
CA VAL A 19 5.57 -7.13 -10.37
C VAL A 19 4.58 -6.00 -10.56
N CYS A 20 4.49 -5.53 -11.80
CA CYS A 20 3.23 -5.14 -12.42
C CYS A 20 3.32 -5.59 -13.87
N SER A 21 3.17 -6.89 -14.09
CA SER A 21 2.95 -7.46 -15.41
C SER A 21 1.55 -8.04 -15.43
N SER A 22 0.73 -7.55 -16.35
CA SER A 22 -0.60 -8.07 -16.68
C SER A 22 -0.46 -9.47 -17.27
N ASN A 23 -0.17 -10.45 -16.40
CA ASN A 23 -0.31 -11.90 -16.57
C ASN A 23 0.27 -12.65 -15.35
N ALA A 24 0.26 -12.04 -14.15
CA ALA A 24 0.41 -12.81 -12.93
C ALA A 24 -0.82 -13.73 -12.81
N LYS A 25 -0.66 -15.03 -13.07
CA LYS A 25 -1.53 -16.03 -12.45
C LYS A 25 -1.32 -15.88 -10.95
N PHE A 26 -2.15 -15.05 -10.33
CA PHE A 26 -2.29 -14.97 -8.88
C PHE A 26 -2.78 -16.35 -8.43
N SER A 27 -1.85 -17.24 -8.12
CA SER A 27 -2.18 -18.47 -7.41
C SER A 27 -2.60 -18.04 -6.02
N ILE A 28 -3.92 -17.94 -5.81
CA ILE A 28 -4.52 -18.00 -4.48
C ILE A 28 -4.10 -19.36 -3.93
N SER A 29 -2.93 -19.45 -3.29
CA SER A 29 -2.61 -20.56 -2.42
C SER A 29 -3.53 -20.40 -1.23
N ASN A 30 -4.75 -20.97 -1.32
CA ASN A 30 -5.83 -20.77 -0.38
C ASN A 30 -5.37 -21.05 1.06
N PRO A 31 -5.20 -20.03 1.93
CA PRO A 31 -5.15 -20.21 3.36
C PRO A 31 -6.47 -19.62 3.88
N GLY A 32 -7.58 -20.30 3.56
CA GLY A 32 -8.94 -20.01 4.02
C GLY A 32 -9.33 -18.53 4.06
N SER A 33 -9.73 -17.94 2.93
CA SER A 33 -10.57 -16.72 2.84
C SER A 33 -10.46 -15.74 4.03
N ALA A 34 -9.26 -15.29 4.39
CA ALA A 34 -9.11 -14.29 5.43
C ALA A 34 -9.86 -13.03 4.96
N VAL A 35 -10.91 -12.66 5.68
CA VAL A 35 -11.68 -11.44 5.38
C VAL A 35 -10.71 -10.28 5.51
N LEU A 36 -10.45 -9.58 4.40
CA LEU A 36 -9.60 -8.40 4.41
C LEU A 36 -10.35 -7.28 5.14
N ASP A 37 -9.78 -6.84 6.26
CA ASP A 37 -10.21 -5.66 6.99
C ASP A 37 -9.16 -4.57 6.82
N ILE A 38 -9.49 -3.56 6.01
CA ILE A 38 -8.62 -2.41 5.76
C ILE A 38 -8.39 -1.58 7.03
N THR A 39 -9.32 -1.64 7.99
CA THR A 39 -9.24 -0.87 9.23
C THR A 39 -8.15 -1.40 10.17
N GLU A 40 -7.82 -2.69 10.08
CA GLU A 40 -6.72 -3.28 10.85
C GLU A 40 -5.36 -2.85 10.30
N PHE A 41 -5.25 -2.68 8.98
CA PHE A 41 -4.00 -2.22 8.36
C PHE A 41 -3.76 -0.73 8.56
N LEU A 42 -4.80 0.10 8.40
CA LEU A 42 -4.66 1.57 8.49
C LEU A 42 -4.75 2.10 9.93
N GLY A 43 -5.25 1.31 10.87
CA GLY A 43 -5.48 1.67 12.27
C GLY A 43 -4.20 1.70 13.13
N THR A 44 -3.13 2.28 12.60
CA THR A 44 -1.78 2.29 13.15
C THR A 44 -1.32 3.72 13.46
N PRO A 45 -0.57 3.94 14.56
CA PRO A 45 0.10 5.22 14.80
C PRO A 45 1.39 5.39 13.96
N GLU A 46 1.90 4.33 13.35
CA GLU A 46 3.13 4.35 12.57
C GLU A 46 2.89 4.94 11.16
N PRO A 47 3.87 5.67 10.59
CA PRO A 47 3.79 6.14 9.22
C PRO A 47 3.75 4.98 8.22
N ILE A 48 2.86 5.09 7.23
CA ILE A 48 2.66 4.09 6.19
C ILE A 48 3.36 4.57 4.91
N TRP A 49 4.41 3.87 4.49
CA TRP A 49 5.19 4.26 3.31
C TRP A 49 4.80 3.47 2.07
N THR A 50 4.68 4.19 0.97
CA THR A 50 4.54 3.60 -0.35
C THR A 50 5.91 3.30 -0.92
N TYR A 51 6.24 2.01 -1.05
CA TYR A 51 7.57 1.59 -1.52
C TYR A 51 7.60 1.40 -3.04
N VAL A 52 6.59 0.72 -3.60
CA VAL A 52 6.48 0.46 -5.04
C VAL A 52 5.11 0.89 -5.53
N SER A 53 5.09 1.52 -6.71
CA SER A 53 3.86 1.89 -7.39
C SER A 53 3.96 1.61 -8.88
N SER A 54 2.85 1.25 -9.51
CA SER A 54 2.70 1.22 -10.96
C SER A 54 2.32 2.58 -11.57
N THR A 55 2.27 3.65 -10.76
CA THR A 55 1.92 4.98 -11.25
C THR A 55 2.96 5.51 -12.23
N THR A 56 2.50 6.19 -13.27
CA THR A 56 3.36 6.94 -14.19
C THR A 56 3.69 8.35 -13.65
N SER A 57 3.06 8.75 -12.53
CA SER A 57 3.28 10.06 -11.92
C SER A 57 4.69 10.18 -11.32
N LYS A 58 5.24 11.40 -11.32
CA LYS A 58 6.59 11.69 -10.78
C LYS A 58 6.59 11.87 -9.25
N ILE A 59 5.65 11.22 -8.57
CA ILE A 59 5.50 11.30 -7.12
C ILE A 59 6.50 10.35 -6.47
N LYS A 60 7.18 10.80 -5.42
CA LYS A 60 8.14 10.02 -4.65
C LYS A 60 7.89 10.15 -3.16
N CYS A 61 8.35 9.18 -2.38
CA CYS A 61 8.34 9.22 -0.92
C CYS A 61 6.94 9.50 -0.36
N GLN A 62 5.92 8.87 -0.95
CA GLN A 62 4.56 9.01 -0.46
C GLN A 62 4.43 8.31 0.89
N VAL A 63 3.96 9.05 1.88
CA VAL A 63 3.75 8.60 3.25
C VAL A 63 2.41 9.08 3.77
N ASP A 64 1.68 8.18 4.41
CA ASP A 64 0.41 8.45 5.06
C ASP A 64 0.57 8.32 6.57
N VAL A 65 0.12 9.33 7.31
CA VAL A 65 0.14 9.34 8.78
C VAL A 65 -1.29 9.48 9.29
N MET A 66 -1.77 8.50 10.05
CA MET A 66 -3.11 8.54 10.62
C MET A 66 -3.22 9.68 11.64
N VAL A 67 -4.25 10.53 11.47
CA VAL A 67 -4.59 11.59 12.42
C VAL A 67 -5.65 11.09 13.40
N ASN A 68 -6.73 10.53 12.88
CA ASN A 68 -7.75 9.86 13.68
C ASN A 68 -8.59 8.92 12.82
N MET A 69 -9.31 8.02 13.48
CA MET A 69 -10.07 6.99 12.80
C MET A 69 -11.26 6.53 13.62
N SER A 70 -12.30 6.08 12.93
CA SER A 70 -13.42 5.33 13.48
C SER A 70 -13.72 4.12 12.59
N ARG A 71 -14.73 3.32 12.94
CA ARG A 71 -15.21 2.22 12.09
C ARG A 71 -15.78 2.68 10.74
N LYS A 72 -16.07 3.98 10.55
CA LYS A 72 -16.72 4.52 9.33
C LYS A 72 -15.79 5.36 8.46
N TYR A 73 -14.76 5.95 9.04
CA TYR A 73 -13.91 6.90 8.34
C TYR A 73 -12.51 6.94 8.95
N ILE A 74 -11.57 7.48 8.18
CA ILE A 74 -10.21 7.81 8.61
C ILE A 74 -9.87 9.23 8.15
N ASN A 75 -9.11 9.96 8.97
CA ASN A 75 -8.41 11.15 8.55
C ASN A 75 -6.91 10.86 8.62
N PHE A 76 -6.18 11.15 7.56
CA PHE A 76 -4.72 10.98 7.50
C PHE A 76 -4.07 12.11 6.72
N ASP A 77 -2.84 12.45 7.12
CA ASP A 77 -1.99 13.36 6.38
C ASP A 77 -1.19 12.58 5.34
N ARG A 78 -1.47 12.83 4.06
CA ARG A 78 -0.71 12.27 2.93
C ARG A 78 0.35 13.28 2.51
N SER A 79 1.61 12.91 2.67
CA SER A 79 2.76 13.69 2.21
C SER A 79 3.45 13.00 1.06
N TYR A 80 3.92 13.76 0.08
CA TYR A 80 4.72 13.24 -1.01
C TYR A 80 5.60 14.32 -1.65
N ASN A 81 6.66 13.89 -2.30
CA ASN A 81 7.57 14.75 -3.02
C ASN A 81 7.20 14.78 -4.51
N THR A 82 7.02 15.99 -5.03
CA THR A 82 6.98 16.25 -6.48
C THR A 82 8.36 16.70 -6.94
N THR A 83 8.55 16.90 -8.25
CA THR A 83 9.79 17.46 -8.80
C THR A 83 10.16 18.83 -8.21
N ARG A 84 9.18 19.59 -7.69
CA ARG A 84 9.36 21.00 -7.28
C ARG A 84 9.31 21.21 -5.77
N THR A 85 8.49 20.44 -5.06
CA THR A 85 8.24 20.65 -3.63
C THR A 85 7.67 19.39 -2.98
N ARG A 86 7.76 19.34 -1.64
CA ARG A 86 6.98 18.44 -0.81
C ARG A 86 5.58 19.03 -0.63
N LEU A 87 4.56 18.21 -0.84
CA LEU A 87 3.17 18.55 -0.59
C LEU A 87 2.64 17.67 0.54
N THR A 88 1.76 18.24 1.36
CA THR A 88 1.05 17.55 2.43
C THR A 88 -0.42 17.95 2.37
N GLN A 89 -1.30 16.96 2.45
CA GLN A 89 -2.75 17.16 2.39
C GLN A 89 -3.44 16.31 3.46
N LEU A 90 -4.38 16.92 4.19
CA LEU A 90 -5.28 16.20 5.07
C LEU A 90 -6.38 15.56 4.23
N ILE A 91 -6.45 14.22 4.23
CA ILE A 91 -7.42 13.45 3.47
C ILE A 91 -8.42 12.82 4.43
N LYS A 92 -9.71 12.98 4.10
CA LYS A 92 -10.81 12.27 4.77
C LYS A 92 -11.27 11.10 3.90
N GLY A 93 -11.00 9.90 4.37
CA GLY A 93 -11.45 8.64 3.78
C GLY A 93 -12.71 8.10 4.46
N VAL A 94 -13.60 7.48 3.68
CA VAL A 94 -14.80 6.77 4.17
C VAL A 94 -14.68 5.30 3.81
N PHE A 95 -14.82 4.43 4.80
CA PHE A 95 -14.71 2.98 4.61
C PHE A 95 -15.96 2.39 3.94
N THR A 96 -15.77 1.33 3.16
CA THR A 96 -16.86 0.45 2.74
C THR A 96 -17.43 -0.31 3.94
N THR A 97 -18.70 -0.71 3.89
CA THR A 97 -19.33 -1.43 5.00
C THR A 97 -19.26 -2.94 4.85
N THR A 98 -19.36 -3.47 3.62
CA THR A 98 -19.32 -4.91 3.36
C THR A 98 -18.93 -5.15 1.90
N PRO A 99 -17.74 -5.70 1.61
CA PRO A 99 -16.64 -5.97 2.54
C PRO A 99 -15.98 -4.68 3.08
N LEU A 100 -15.38 -4.73 4.28
CA LEU A 100 -14.62 -3.64 4.91
C LEU A 100 -13.17 -3.63 4.37
N ASP A 101 -13.01 -3.69 3.04
CA ASP A 101 -11.70 -3.87 2.38
C ASP A 101 -11.26 -2.65 1.57
N ALA A 102 -12.01 -1.54 1.60
CA ALA A 102 -11.73 -0.37 0.81
C ALA A 102 -12.14 0.94 1.47
N LEU A 103 -11.61 2.04 0.93
CA LEU A 103 -12.00 3.39 1.31
C LEU A 103 -12.16 4.30 0.08
N PHE A 104 -12.98 5.33 0.24
CA PHE A 104 -13.18 6.39 -0.75
C PHE A 104 -12.78 7.74 -0.20
N PHE A 105 -12.18 8.60 -1.01
CA PHE A 105 -11.94 9.99 -0.68
C PHE A 105 -12.00 10.89 -1.92
N ALA A 106 -12.08 12.20 -1.68
CA ALA A 106 -12.03 13.19 -2.74
C ALA A 106 -10.59 13.30 -3.29
N GLY A 107 -10.43 13.06 -4.59
CA GLY A 107 -9.19 13.29 -5.31
C GLY A 107 -9.06 14.73 -5.82
N THR A 108 -8.07 14.97 -6.66
CA THR A 108 -7.90 16.27 -7.32
C THR A 108 -8.97 16.50 -8.39
N GLY A 109 -9.55 17.70 -8.45
CA GLY A 109 -10.42 18.11 -9.57
C GLY A 109 -11.77 17.39 -9.63
N ALA A 110 -12.55 17.42 -8.55
CA ALA A 110 -13.89 16.79 -8.45
C ALA A 110 -13.91 15.28 -8.77
N THR A 111 -12.78 14.60 -8.60
CA THR A 111 -12.68 13.15 -8.74
C THR A 111 -12.88 12.46 -7.39
N PHE A 112 -13.29 11.20 -7.45
CA PHE A 112 -13.29 10.31 -6.28
C PHE A 112 -12.27 9.21 -6.51
N VAL A 113 -11.43 9.00 -5.51
CA VAL A 113 -10.44 7.93 -5.47
C VAL A 113 -11.01 6.78 -4.64
N PHE A 114 -10.83 5.58 -5.15
CA PHE A 114 -11.15 4.32 -4.47
C PHE A 114 -9.87 3.55 -4.23
N GLU A 115 -9.54 3.27 -2.97
CA GLU A 115 -8.39 2.47 -2.58
C GLU A 115 -8.89 1.18 -1.92
N LYS A 116 -8.50 0.04 -2.49
CA LYS A 116 -8.91 -1.29 -2.03
C LYS A 116 -7.70 -2.10 -1.59
N LEU A 117 -7.76 -2.66 -0.39
CA LEU A 117 -6.82 -3.65 0.10
C LEU A 117 -7.03 -4.95 -0.69
N VAL A 118 -5.99 -5.41 -1.40
CA VAL A 118 -6.03 -6.67 -2.17
C VAL A 118 -5.18 -7.76 -1.57
N PHE A 119 -4.20 -7.39 -0.75
CA PHE A 119 -3.33 -8.31 -0.03
C PHE A 119 -2.80 -7.63 1.22
N ARG A 120 -2.57 -8.41 2.27
CA ARG A 120 -1.81 -8.02 3.46
C ARG A 120 -0.99 -9.22 3.91
N ASN A 121 0.14 -8.97 4.55
CA ASN A 121 0.87 -10.03 5.25
C ASN A 121 0.25 -10.29 6.65
N GLU A 122 0.66 -11.39 7.29
CA GLU A 122 0.08 -11.83 8.57
C GLU A 122 0.13 -10.76 9.67
N ASN A 123 1.23 -9.99 9.71
CA ASN A 123 1.50 -8.98 10.73
C ASN A 123 1.02 -7.57 10.35
N TYR A 124 0.31 -7.40 9.23
CA TYR A 124 -0.13 -6.09 8.72
C TYR A 124 1.02 -5.08 8.51
N THR A 125 2.26 -5.54 8.37
CA THR A 125 3.43 -4.68 8.11
C THR A 125 3.64 -4.39 6.62
N CYS A 126 2.97 -5.10 5.72
CA CYS A 126 2.95 -4.81 4.30
C CYS A 126 1.61 -5.18 3.69
N ALA A 127 1.16 -4.39 2.73
CA ALA A 127 -0.07 -4.60 1.99
C ALA A 127 0.07 -4.16 0.54
N VAL A 128 -0.82 -4.69 -0.29
CA VAL A 128 -0.99 -4.24 -1.67
C VAL A 128 -2.36 -3.61 -1.79
N PHE A 129 -2.36 -2.41 -2.40
CA PHE A 129 -3.57 -1.65 -2.68
C PHE A 129 -3.80 -1.54 -4.18
N TYR A 130 -5.06 -1.69 -4.56
CA TYR A 130 -5.57 -1.37 -5.87
C TYR A 130 -6.30 -0.04 -5.82
N ILE A 131 -5.88 0.91 -6.64
CA ILE A 131 -6.42 2.26 -6.69
C ILE A 131 -7.12 2.49 -8.03
N ARG A 132 -8.30 3.12 -7.96
CA ARG A 132 -9.10 3.53 -9.11
C ARG A 132 -9.59 4.96 -8.92
N GLU A 133 -9.40 5.79 -9.94
CA GLU A 133 -10.04 7.11 -9.99
C GLU A 133 -11.31 7.05 -10.86
N ARG A 134 -12.44 7.51 -10.33
CA ARG A 134 -13.75 7.34 -10.97
C ARG A 134 -13.89 8.04 -12.34
N ASN A 135 -13.09 9.09 -12.60
CA ASN A 135 -13.15 9.87 -13.85
C ASN A 135 -11.90 9.74 -14.73
N GLY A 136 -10.89 8.96 -14.31
CA GLY A 136 -9.59 8.87 -14.99
C GLY A 136 -9.36 7.58 -15.79
N GLY A 137 -10.14 6.52 -15.56
CA GLY A 137 -9.96 5.22 -16.20
C GLY A 137 -8.64 4.49 -15.88
N GLU A 138 -7.71 5.16 -15.21
CA GLU A 138 -6.40 4.63 -14.85
C GLU A 138 -6.50 3.81 -13.55
N TYR A 139 -5.83 2.66 -13.58
CA TYR A 139 -5.70 1.74 -12.45
C TYR A 139 -4.27 1.79 -11.97
N ILE A 140 -4.08 1.99 -10.67
CA ILE A 140 -2.74 2.09 -10.08
C ILE A 140 -2.65 1.10 -8.93
N CYS A 141 -1.62 0.25 -8.96
CA CYS A 141 -1.31 -0.66 -7.88
C CYS A 141 -0.17 -0.09 -7.04
N PHE A 142 -0.28 -0.22 -5.72
CA PHE A 142 0.74 0.20 -4.78
C PHE A 142 1.08 -0.95 -3.84
N THR A 143 2.37 -1.18 -3.63
CA THR A 143 2.86 -2.00 -2.52
C THR A 143 3.30 -1.04 -1.42
N ILE A 144 2.60 -1.16 -0.30
CA ILE A 144 2.76 -0.33 0.87
C ILE A 144 3.40 -1.19 1.97
N CYS A 145 4.48 -0.69 2.57
CA CYS A 145 5.16 -1.39 3.65
C CYS A 145 5.47 -0.41 4.78
N PHE A 146 5.32 -0.91 5.99
CA PHE A 146 5.82 -0.26 7.18
C PHE A 146 7.33 -0.43 7.23
N GLU A 147 8.04 0.68 7.30
CA GLU A 147 9.41 0.68 7.77
C GLU A 147 9.34 0.80 9.29
N LYS A 148 9.50 -0.33 10.00
CA LYS A 148 9.68 -0.29 11.45
C LYS A 148 11.06 0.30 11.73
N ASN A 149 11.10 1.50 12.29
CA ASN A 149 12.30 2.07 12.93
C ASN A 149 12.64 1.30 14.21
#